data_AF-A0A7J3A2F7-F1
#
_entry.id   AF-A0A7J3A2F7-F1
#
_cell.length_a   1.000
_cell.length_b   1.000
_cell.length_c   1.000
_cell.angle_alpha   90.00
_cell.angle_beta   90.00
_cell.angle_gamma   90.00
#
_symmetry.space_group_name_H-M   'P 1'
#
loop_
_entity.id
_entity.type
_entity.pdbx_description
1 polymer ?
#
loop_
_entity_poly.entity_id
_entity_poly.type
_entity_poly.pdbx_seq_one_letter_code
_entity_poly.pdbx_strand_id
1 'polypeptide(L)'
;MQSVRGSDNTYIQVHEEEVMEEAKLKRKGALVRESGSIILVNEEDKAFGVDEVVAYIWSISDGKTVSEVIDQFSEVSNIPTEEVREPIINLINKLKSVSLLE
;
A
#
# COMPACT_ATOMS: atom_id res chain seq x y z
N MET A 1 2.84 -40.72 -45.70
CA MET A 1 4.14 -40.58 -45.01
C MET A 1 4.27 -39.15 -44.52
N GLN A 2 4.84 -39.01 -43.32
CA GLN A 2 4.77 -37.85 -42.43
C GLN A 2 5.41 -36.57 -42.98
N SER A 3 4.89 -35.43 -42.54
CA SER A 3 5.66 -34.49 -41.70
C SER A 3 4.69 -33.68 -40.84
N VAL A 4 5.01 -33.58 -39.55
CA VAL A 4 4.22 -32.97 -38.48
C VAL A 4 4.88 -31.68 -38.02
N ARG A 5 4.02 -30.73 -37.64
CA ARG A 5 4.16 -29.71 -36.58
C ARG A 5 5.08 -28.52 -36.78
N GLY A 6 4.50 -27.37 -36.41
CA GLY A 6 5.15 -26.12 -36.07
C GLY A 6 4.09 -25.10 -35.67
N SER A 7 3.35 -25.42 -34.60
CA SER A 7 2.42 -24.51 -33.92
C SER A 7 3.17 -23.35 -33.28
N ASP A 8 2.43 -22.29 -32.97
CA ASP A 8 2.74 -21.29 -31.93
C ASP A 8 3.71 -20.17 -32.33
N ASN A 9 3.16 -19.17 -33.01
CA ASN A 9 3.71 -17.81 -32.96
C ASN A 9 2.99 -17.01 -31.87
N THR A 10 3.19 -17.40 -30.61
CA THR A 10 2.84 -16.56 -29.48
C THR A 10 4.00 -15.60 -29.27
N TYR A 11 3.81 -14.35 -29.69
CA TYR A 11 4.63 -13.23 -29.22
C TYR A 11 4.40 -13.10 -27.71
N ILE A 12 5.27 -13.73 -26.92
CA ILE A 12 5.36 -13.44 -25.49
C ILE A 12 6.12 -12.11 -25.43
N GLN A 13 5.38 -11.00 -25.33
CA GLN A 13 5.96 -9.77 -24.81
C GLN A 13 6.31 -10.04 -23.36
N VAL A 14 7.58 -10.35 -23.11
CA VAL A 14 8.15 -10.23 -21.78
C VAL A 14 8.08 -8.74 -21.44
N HIS A 15 7.05 -8.34 -20.70
CA HIS A 15 7.10 -7.10 -19.94
C HIS A 15 8.15 -7.34 -18.87
N GLU A 16 9.38 -6.89 -19.14
CA GLU A 16 10.32 -6.55 -18.09
C GLU A 16 9.65 -5.46 -17.27
N GLU A 17 8.87 -5.86 -16.26
CA GLU A 17 8.55 -4.98 -15.16
C GLU A 17 9.90 -4.65 -14.51
N GLU A 18 10.43 -3.48 -14.86
CA GLU A 18 11.45 -2.82 -14.06
C GLU A 18 10.94 -2.84 -12.62
N VAL A 19 11.49 -3.74 -11.81
CA VAL A 19 11.38 -3.72 -10.36
C VAL A 19 12.08 -2.45 -9.90
N MET A 20 11.38 -1.33 -10.02
CA MET A 20 11.66 -0.12 -9.27
C MET A 20 11.73 -0.58 -7.82
N GLU A 21 12.89 -0.41 -7.17
CA GLU A 21 12.97 -0.57 -5.73
C GLU A 21 12.03 0.48 -5.11
N GLU A 22 10.77 0.09 -4.90
CA GLU A 22 9.81 0.96 -4.26
C GLU A 22 10.33 1.24 -2.85
N ALA A 23 10.52 2.52 -2.53
CA ALA A 23 11.00 2.92 -1.23
C ALA A 23 10.03 2.40 -0.16
N LYS A 24 10.58 1.66 0.81
CA LYS A 24 9.82 1.15 1.95
C LYS A 24 9.37 2.32 2.81
N LEU A 25 8.09 2.31 3.14
CA LEU A 25 7.47 3.26 4.05
C LEU A 25 8.01 3.04 5.46
N LYS A 26 8.35 4.13 6.13
CA LYS A 26 8.71 4.12 7.53
C LYS A 26 7.65 4.84 8.33
N ARG A 27 7.12 4.14 9.33
CA ARG A 27 6.12 4.73 10.22
C ARG A 27 6.76 5.74 11.17
N LYS A 28 6.09 6.87 11.35
CA LYS A 28 6.49 7.95 12.27
C LYS A 28 5.39 8.21 13.27
N GLY A 29 5.78 8.42 14.52
CA GLY A 29 4.83 8.70 15.59
C GLY A 29 4.24 7.47 16.28
N ALA A 30 3.16 7.70 17.04
CA ALA A 30 2.51 6.71 17.89
C ALA A 30 0.99 6.73 17.74
N LEU A 31 0.35 5.59 18.00
CA LEU A 31 -1.10 5.46 18.08
C LEU A 31 -1.53 5.50 19.55
N VAL A 32 -2.46 6.39 19.86
CA VAL A 32 -3.08 6.56 21.17
C VAL A 32 -4.57 6.25 21.03
N ARG A 33 -5.11 5.46 21.96
CA ARG A 33 -6.56 5.22 22.06
C ARG A 33 -7.07 5.84 23.34
N GLU A 34 -7.97 6.80 23.20
CA GLU A 34 -8.54 7.52 24.35
C GLU A 34 -10.06 7.58 24.19
N SER A 35 -10.80 7.07 25.17
CA SER A 35 -12.27 7.14 25.22
C SER A 35 -12.99 6.71 23.93
N GLY A 36 -12.46 5.71 23.22
CA GLY A 36 -13.01 5.21 21.96
C GLY A 36 -12.56 5.97 20.70
N SER A 37 -11.77 7.04 20.83
CA SER A 37 -11.14 7.74 19.71
C SER A 37 -9.76 7.17 19.41
N ILE A 38 -9.39 7.14 18.13
CA ILE A 38 -8.04 6.79 17.69
C ILE A 38 -7.31 8.07 17.29
N ILE A 39 -6.14 8.27 17.88
CA ILE A 39 -5.32 9.46 17.67
C ILE A 39 -3.94 9.00 17.21
N LEU A 40 -3.46 9.54 16.09
CA LEU A 40 -2.07 9.40 15.67
C LEU A 40 -1.31 10.66 16.07
N VAL A 41 -0.19 10.50 16.76
CA VAL A 41 0.69 11.61 17.17
C VAL A 41 1.99 11.47 16.42
N ASN A 42 2.36 12.46 15.59
CA ASN A 42 3.62 12.43 14.85
C ASN A 42 4.82 12.82 15.72
N GLU A 43 6.04 12.81 15.16
CA GLU A 43 7.28 13.18 15.89
C GLU A 43 7.38 14.69 16.18
N GLU A 44 6.47 15.51 15.65
CA GLU A 44 6.35 16.95 15.92
C GLU A 44 5.31 17.25 17.02
N ASP A 45 4.90 16.24 17.78
CA ASP A 45 3.84 16.29 18.81
C ASP A 45 2.47 16.78 18.29
N LYS A 46 2.21 16.66 16.98
CA LYS A 46 0.90 16.96 16.40
C LYS A 46 0.00 15.74 16.46
N ALA A 47 -1.18 15.92 17.04
CA ALA A 47 -2.21 14.90 17.19
C ALA A 47 -3.26 14.99 16.08
N PHE A 48 -3.60 13.84 15.48
CA PHE A 48 -4.59 13.70 14.43
C PHE A 48 -5.63 12.66 14.83
N GLY A 49 -6.89 13.08 14.97
CA GLY A 49 -8.00 12.14 15.13
C GLY A 49 -8.25 11.41 13.82
N VAL A 50 -8.29 10.08 13.87
CA VAL A 50 -8.43 9.22 12.68
C VAL A 50 -9.47 8.14 12.90
N ASP A 51 -9.99 7.60 11.80
CA ASP A 51 -10.83 6.41 11.83
C ASP A 51 -9.98 5.11 11.88
N GLU A 52 -10.67 3.98 12.00
CA GLU A 52 -10.05 2.66 12.08
C GLU A 52 -9.29 2.28 10.80
N VAL A 53 -9.77 2.68 9.63
CA VAL A 53 -9.14 2.35 8.35
C VAL A 53 -7.81 3.10 8.22
N VAL A 54 -7.78 4.39 8.55
CA VAL A 54 -6.56 5.20 8.54
C VAL A 54 -5.54 4.65 9.55
N ALA A 55 -5.99 4.31 10.76
CA ALA A 55 -5.13 3.72 11.77
C ALA A 55 -4.57 2.36 11.33
N TYR A 56 -5.38 1.53 10.68
CA TYR A 56 -4.97 0.26 10.12
C TYR A 56 -3.91 0.43 9.03
N ILE A 57 -4.18 1.27 8.02
CA ILE A 57 -3.23 1.53 6.92
C ILE A 57 -1.90 2.04 7.47
N TRP A 58 -1.92 3.02 8.37
CA TRP A 58 -0.70 3.51 9.01
C TRP A 58 0.05 2.40 9.78
N SER A 59 -0.68 1.49 10.45
CA SER A 59 -0.07 0.39 11.21
C SER A 59 0.60 -0.67 10.33
N ILE A 60 0.03 -0.98 9.16
CA ILE A 60 0.58 -2.01 8.25
C ILE A 60 1.65 -1.47 7.32
N SER A 61 1.78 -0.14 7.21
CA SER A 61 2.73 0.51 6.30
C SER A 61 4.19 0.31 6.69
N ASP A 62 4.50 0.09 7.97
CA ASP A 62 5.89 0.07 8.43
C ASP A 62 6.70 -1.07 7.78
N GLY A 63 7.78 -0.70 7.08
CA GLY A 63 8.66 -1.63 6.39
C GLY A 63 8.12 -2.18 5.06
N LYS A 64 6.96 -1.69 4.59
CA LYS A 64 6.31 -2.11 3.34
C LYS A 64 6.42 -1.06 2.24
N THR A 65 6.37 -1.50 1.00
CA THR A 65 6.18 -0.61 -0.15
C THR A 65 4.72 -0.21 -0.29
N VAL A 66 4.43 0.80 -1.12
CA VAL A 66 3.05 1.21 -1.39
C VAL A 66 2.25 0.07 -2.03
N SER A 67 2.84 -0.68 -2.98
CA SER A 67 2.16 -1.84 -3.57
C SER A 67 1.82 -2.90 -2.51
N GLU A 68 2.76 -3.25 -1.63
CA GLU A 68 2.52 -4.25 -0.59
C GLU A 68 1.40 -3.84 0.39
N VAL A 69 1.28 -2.55 0.69
CA VAL A 69 0.17 -2.03 1.51
C VAL A 69 -1.16 -2.15 0.79
N ILE A 70 -1.21 -1.82 -0.50
CA ILE A 70 -2.43 -1.93 -1.32
C ILE A 70 -2.86 -3.39 -1.41
N ASP A 71 -1.93 -4.31 -1.71
CA ASP A 71 -2.19 -5.73 -1.85
C ASP A 71 -2.70 -6.34 -0.54
N GLN A 72 -2.06 -6.01 0.59
CA GLN A 72 -2.52 -6.45 1.89
C GLN A 72 -3.91 -5.89 2.25
N PHE A 73 -4.17 -4.61 1.94
CA PHE A 73 -5.49 -4.03 2.21
C PHE A 73 -6.58 -4.67 1.34
N SER A 74 -6.29 -4.90 0.06
CA SER A 74 -7.15 -5.61 -0.89
C SER A 74 -7.52 -7.00 -0.39
N GLU A 75 -6.52 -7.79 0.06
CA GLU A 75 -6.73 -9.14 0.60
C GLU A 75 -7.62 -9.13 1.86
N VAL A 76 -7.34 -8.23 2.81
CA VAL A 76 -8.08 -8.16 4.08
C VAL A 76 -9.49 -7.61 3.92
N SER A 77 -9.69 -6.66 3.01
CA SER A 77 -11.01 -6.06 2.75
C SER A 77 -11.84 -6.85 1.73
N ASN A 78 -11.22 -7.79 1.00
CA ASN A 78 -11.82 -8.48 -0.13
C ASN A 78 -12.38 -7.50 -1.18
N ILE A 79 -11.66 -6.39 -1.39
CA ILE A 79 -11.96 -5.37 -2.40
C ILE A 79 -10.86 -5.44 -3.46
N PRO A 80 -11.18 -5.45 -4.76
CA PRO A 80 -10.16 -5.55 -5.80
C PRO A 80 -9.10 -4.44 -5.73
N THR A 81 -7.83 -4.80 -5.99
CA THR A 81 -6.67 -3.91 -5.91
C THR A 81 -6.87 -2.64 -6.74
N GLU A 82 -7.49 -2.74 -7.91
CA GLU A 82 -7.82 -1.64 -8.82
C GLU A 82 -8.80 -0.61 -8.20
N GLU A 83 -9.69 -1.04 -7.31
CA GLU A 83 -10.65 -0.16 -6.64
C GLU A 83 -10.03 0.56 -5.45
N VAL A 84 -9.08 -0.08 -4.76
CA VAL A 84 -8.43 0.48 -3.56
C VAL A 84 -7.14 1.23 -3.84
N ARG A 85 -6.48 1.00 -5.00
CA ARG A 85 -5.18 1.59 -5.36
C ARG A 85 -5.16 3.10 -5.17
N GLU A 86 -6.02 3.83 -5.87
CA GLU A 86 -6.05 5.29 -5.81
C GLU A 86 -6.41 5.83 -4.42
N PRO A 87 -7.47 5.32 -3.73
CA PRO A 87 -7.75 5.71 -2.34
C PRO A 87 -6.57 5.52 -1.38
N ILE A 88 -5.88 4.38 -1.45
CA ILE A 88 -4.76 4.07 -0.56
C ILE A 88 -3.53 4.92 -0.87
N ILE A 89 -3.20 5.14 -2.14
CA ILE A 89 -2.11 6.06 -2.54
C ILE A 89 -2.37 7.47 -2.00
N ASN A 90 -3.59 7.98 -2.16
CA ASN A 90 -3.97 9.30 -1.67
C ASN A 90 -3.88 9.39 -0.14
N LEU A 91 -4.28 8.33 0.57
CA LEU A 91 -4.16 8.27 2.02
C LEU A 91 -2.69 8.24 2.47
N ILE A 92 -1.83 7.43 1.85
CA ILE A 92 -0.40 7.38 2.14
C ILE A 92 0.24 8.75 1.92
N ASN A 93 -0.08 9.43 0.81
CA ASN A 93 0.41 10.77 0.53
C ASN A 93 -0.03 11.79 1.60
N LYS A 94 -1.26 11.66 2.11
CA LYS A 94 -1.76 12.50 3.21
C LYS A 94 -1.05 12.20 4.53
N LEU A 95 -0.72 10.95 4.82
CA LEU A 95 0.07 10.57 6.00
C LEU A 95 1.50 11.11 5.91
N LYS A 96 2.11 11.07 4.71
CA LYS A 96 3.42 11.68 4.46
C LYS A 96 3.40 13.20 4.65
N SER A 97 2.36 13.88 4.18
CA SER A 97 2.26 15.35 4.30
C SER A 97 2.09 15.86 5.74
N VAL A 98 1.73 14.98 6.66
CA VAL A 98 1.64 15.28 8.10
C VAL A 98 2.73 14.60 8.93
N SER A 99 3.81 14.13 8.30
CA SER A 99 4.96 13.49 8.96
C SER A 99 4.60 12.24 9.78
N LEU A 100 3.56 11.50 9.38
CA LEU A 100 3.19 10.20 9.97
C LEU A 100 3.78 9.01 9.22
N LEU A 101 4.22 9.22 7.97
CA LEU A 101 4.98 8.26 7.15
C LEU A 101 6.15 8.99 6.45
N GLU A 102 7.21 8.24 6.15
CA GLU A 102 8.34 8.65 5.28
C GLU A 102 8.49 7.62 4.15
#